data_AF-A0A382LPU0-F1
#
_entry.id   AF-A0A382LPU0-F1
#
_cell.length_a   1.000
_cell.length_b   1.000
_cell.length_c   1.000
_cell.angle_alpha   90.00
_cell.angle_beta   90.00
_cell.angle_gamma   90.00
#
_symmetry.space_group_name_H-M   'P 1'
#
loop_
_entity.id
_entity.type
_entity.pdbx_description
1 polymer ?
#
loop_
_entity_poly.entity_id
_entity_poly.type
_entity_poly.pdbx_seq_one_letter_code
_entity_poly.pdbx_strand_id
1 'polypeptide(L)'
;GGRSCALLVSRRPEEPWLSTTHQSYRLPPMGQDDRMELACKIQENTGPSELTPGEQADNQLGLPYLEFLDLIQGHPLAMQVALPLLKDVPASVLLSEVRTRVEELGTSSMEPGRDPFLTAVMDHSFSRMPRRSRTHLPFLSMFQQRVMLDILTHITQERPYRTVMGEELGWGACRTLLRSAREAGFIETVTPSVYQIHPTLPWFYGRQINQQLSPAAVRQLEQEFVRVYADTADYFMETLYENQDSGTTAVLLEEGNLTQALGLALEDQQWDTAQILVQPLAQVYRMQKRFPELRRLRRQLLQDIVPDGGGAAEAEPKGAIELWLYLMGTEASEATEQLNLEYAQDLNQQLMAYLESQPEKESDPRTAAVYHQMGVLEQHRLRLDAAEEWFQKSLA
;
A
#
# COMPACT_ATOMS: atom_id res chain seq x y z
N GLY A 1 17.52 4.85 -29.06
CA GLY A 1 17.25 4.09 -27.82
C GLY A 1 17.70 4.94 -26.64
N GLY A 2 16.76 5.35 -25.79
CA GLY A 2 17.02 6.24 -24.66
C GLY A 2 17.91 5.56 -23.62
N ARG A 3 18.93 6.28 -23.16
CA ARG A 3 19.76 5.88 -22.01
C ARG A 3 18.98 6.16 -20.73
N SER A 4 18.03 5.30 -20.41
CA SER A 4 17.32 5.39 -19.13
C SER A 4 18.22 4.85 -18.02
N CYS A 5 18.44 5.65 -16.97
CA CYS A 5 19.11 5.22 -15.75
C CYS A 5 18.04 4.87 -14.70
N ALA A 6 18.24 3.79 -13.96
CA ALA A 6 17.39 3.41 -12.83
C ALA A 6 18.19 3.50 -11.53
N LEU A 7 17.56 4.01 -10.47
CA LEU A 7 18.10 4.01 -9.12
C LEU A 7 17.35 2.95 -8.30
N LEU A 8 18.08 2.00 -7.74
CA LEU A 8 17.55 1.00 -6.82
C LEU A 8 18.09 1.29 -5.41
N VAL A 9 17.18 1.34 -4.43
CA VAL A 9 17.53 1.46 -3.01
C VAL A 9 17.15 0.14 -2.34
N SER A 10 18.12 -0.52 -1.72
CA SER A 10 17.91 -1.77 -0.98
C SER A 10 18.54 -1.72 0.40
N ARG A 11 17.93 -2.48 1.33
CA ARG A 11 18.49 -2.77 2.66
C ARG A 11 19.46 -3.96 2.62
N ARG A 12 19.43 -4.75 1.55
CA ARG A 12 20.29 -5.93 1.39
C ARG A 12 21.63 -5.52 0.79
N PRO A 13 22.74 -6.14 1.21
CA PRO A 13 24.05 -5.84 0.65
C PRO A 13 24.15 -6.26 -0.82
N GLU A 14 23.37 -7.27 -1.23
CA GLU A 14 23.38 -7.83 -2.59
C GLU A 14 21.95 -8.20 -3.02
N GLU A 15 21.70 -8.08 -4.33
CA GLU A 15 20.44 -8.47 -4.97
C GLU A 15 20.73 -9.56 -6.02
N PRO A 16 20.52 -10.85 -5.69
CA PRO A 16 20.95 -11.96 -6.56
C PRO A 16 20.22 -12.00 -7.91
N TRP A 17 19.09 -11.32 -8.03
CA TRP A 17 18.32 -11.19 -9.27
C TRP A 17 18.85 -10.06 -10.18
N LEU A 18 19.69 -9.16 -9.68
CA LEU A 18 20.22 -8.02 -10.43
C LEU A 18 21.43 -8.43 -11.28
N SER A 19 21.16 -8.95 -12.47
CA SER A 19 22.17 -9.46 -13.41
C SER A 19 22.77 -8.39 -14.35
N THR A 20 22.19 -7.20 -14.41
CA THR A 20 22.64 -6.09 -15.26
C THR A 20 23.88 -5.41 -14.67
N THR A 21 24.80 -4.92 -15.51
CA THR A 21 25.93 -4.09 -15.04
C THR A 21 25.42 -2.84 -14.33
N HIS A 22 25.86 -2.64 -13.09
CA HIS A 22 25.43 -1.53 -12.24
C HIS A 22 26.58 -1.03 -11.38
N GLN A 23 26.44 0.19 -10.88
CA GLN A 23 27.30 0.74 -9.83
C GLN A 23 26.57 0.59 -8.50
N SER A 24 27.27 0.08 -7.49
CA SER A 24 26.78 0.01 -6.12
C SER A 24 27.41 1.11 -5.29
N TYR A 25 26.60 1.79 -4.50
CA TYR A 25 27.05 2.74 -3.50
C TYR A 25 26.41 2.38 -2.17
N ARG A 26 27.23 2.02 -1.19
CA ARG A 26 26.76 1.75 0.17
C ARG A 26 26.66 3.08 0.91
N LEU A 27 25.46 3.44 1.34
CA LEU A 27 25.26 4.62 2.18
C LEU A 27 26.04 4.42 3.50
N PRO A 28 27.03 5.28 3.82
CA PRO A 28 27.73 5.19 5.10
C PRO A 28 26.79 5.62 6.24
N PRO A 29 27.09 5.22 7.49
CA PRO A 29 26.41 5.79 8.64
C PRO A 29 26.64 7.30 8.69
N MET A 30 25.68 8.01 9.28
CA MET A 30 25.74 9.46 9.43
C MET A 30 26.98 9.87 10.25
N GLY A 31 27.70 10.91 9.81
CA GLY A 31 28.85 11.46 10.54
C GLY A 31 28.42 12.13 11.85
N GLN A 32 29.36 12.35 12.78
CA GLN A 32 29.02 12.92 14.08
C GLN A 32 28.39 14.33 13.97
N ASP A 33 28.93 15.18 13.10
CA ASP A 33 28.42 16.53 12.87
C ASP A 33 27.00 16.49 12.29
N ASP A 34 26.77 15.66 11.26
CA ASP A 34 25.46 15.45 10.65
C ASP A 34 24.43 14.90 11.65
N ARG A 35 24.84 13.97 12.54
CA ARG A 35 23.99 13.43 13.60
C ARG A 35 23.55 14.53 14.54
N MET A 36 24.48 15.40 14.93
CA MET A 36 24.17 16.52 15.80
C MET A 36 23.22 17.49 15.12
N GLU A 37 23.48 17.86 13.87
CA GLU A 37 22.58 18.74 13.10
C GLU A 37 21.16 18.18 12.99
N LEU A 38 21.02 16.89 12.63
CA LEU A 38 19.71 16.24 12.58
C LEU A 38 19.03 16.21 13.95
N ALA A 39 19.77 15.88 15.00
CA ALA A 39 19.23 15.83 16.35
C ALA A 39 18.69 17.19 16.82
N CYS A 40 19.45 18.26 16.52
CA CYS A 40 19.04 19.64 16.76
C CYS A 40 17.71 19.95 16.05
N LYS A 41 17.60 19.62 14.75
CA LYS A 41 16.39 19.85 13.96
C LYS A 41 15.17 19.09 14.47
N ILE A 42 15.36 17.85 14.91
CA ILE A 42 14.27 17.05 15.51
C ILE A 42 13.79 17.70 16.81
N GLN A 43 14.71 18.14 17.66
CA GLN A 43 14.39 18.76 18.95
C GLN A 43 13.72 20.13 18.80
N GLU A 44 14.18 20.98 17.86
CA GLU A 44 13.53 22.25 17.50
C GLU A 44 12.04 22.04 17.17
N ASN A 45 11.72 20.99 16.40
CA ASN A 45 10.36 20.66 15.99
C ASN A 45 9.49 20.05 17.11
N THR A 46 10.09 19.61 18.22
CA THR A 46 9.38 18.98 19.35
C THR A 46 8.95 20.02 20.41
N GLY A 47 9.29 21.30 20.19
CA GLY A 47 9.03 22.42 21.11
C GLY A 47 10.22 22.73 22.03
N PRO A 48 10.17 23.84 22.79
CA PRO A 48 11.28 24.25 23.64
C PRO A 48 11.56 23.18 24.70
N SER A 49 12.78 22.67 24.68
CA SER A 49 13.36 21.80 25.70
C SER A 49 14.51 22.56 26.34
N GLU A 50 14.89 22.27 27.59
CA GLU A 50 16.18 22.78 28.12
C GLU A 50 17.37 22.31 27.27
N LEU A 51 17.14 21.35 26.37
CA LEU A 51 18.06 20.83 25.37
C LEU A 51 17.87 21.43 23.97
N THR A 52 17.00 22.44 23.76
CA THR A 52 16.88 23.07 22.42
C THR A 52 18.21 23.75 22.08
N PRO A 53 18.87 23.35 20.99
CA PRO A 53 20.18 23.86 20.66
C PRO A 53 20.07 25.25 20.02
N GLY A 54 20.19 26.28 20.86
CA GLY A 54 20.45 27.64 20.44
C GLY A 54 21.68 28.16 21.19
N GLU A 55 22.71 28.60 20.43
CA GLU A 55 23.93 29.38 20.78
C GLU A 55 24.70 29.10 22.10
N GLN A 56 24.25 28.18 22.95
CA GLN A 56 24.80 27.80 24.25
C GLN A 56 24.96 26.27 24.38
N ALA A 57 24.65 25.52 23.31
CA ALA A 57 24.51 24.06 23.31
C ALA A 57 25.83 23.27 23.37
N ASP A 58 26.97 23.90 23.11
CA ASP A 58 28.28 23.23 23.10
C ASP A 58 28.67 22.61 24.46
N ASN A 59 27.96 22.95 25.56
CA ASN A 59 28.30 22.49 26.91
C ASN A 59 27.17 21.78 27.69
N GLN A 60 26.00 21.48 27.09
CA GLN A 60 24.85 20.92 27.84
C GLN A 60 24.35 19.53 27.40
N LEU A 61 24.82 19.00 26.26
CA LEU A 61 24.51 17.62 25.89
C LEU A 61 25.44 16.68 26.66
N GLY A 62 24.99 16.21 27.83
CA GLY A 62 25.79 15.35 28.70
C GLY A 62 26.22 14.04 28.02
N LEU A 63 27.29 13.41 28.52
CA LEU A 63 27.84 12.13 28.02
C LEU A 63 26.78 11.06 27.66
N PRO A 64 25.70 10.84 28.46
CA PRO A 64 24.69 9.85 28.12
C PRO A 64 23.92 10.13 26.82
N TYR A 65 23.81 11.40 26.43
CA TYR A 65 23.17 11.78 25.17
C TYR A 65 24.02 11.38 23.96
N LEU A 66 25.32 11.66 24.02
CA LEU A 66 26.27 11.28 22.98
C LEU A 66 26.36 9.74 22.87
N GLU A 67 26.45 9.05 24.01
CA GLU A 67 26.41 7.58 24.04
C GLU A 67 25.11 7.01 23.46
N PHE A 68 23.99 7.72 23.61
CA PHE A 68 22.72 7.32 23.02
C PHE A 68 22.72 7.48 21.51
N LEU A 69 23.22 8.59 20.98
CA LEU A 69 23.37 8.80 19.53
C LEU A 69 24.32 7.77 18.90
N ASP A 70 25.35 7.35 19.62
CA ASP A 70 26.25 6.28 19.21
C ASP A 70 25.57 4.90 19.22
N LEU A 71 24.75 4.61 20.25
CA LEU A 71 23.98 3.37 20.34
C LEU A 71 23.06 3.18 19.12
N ILE A 72 22.37 4.24 18.71
CA ILE A 72 21.47 4.21 17.54
C ILE A 72 22.18 4.54 16.22
N GLN A 73 23.51 4.71 16.25
CA GLN A 73 24.36 4.96 15.09
C GLN A 73 23.91 6.12 14.19
N GLY A 74 23.21 7.12 14.74
CA GLY A 74 22.63 8.20 13.95
C GLY A 74 21.51 7.78 13.00
N HIS A 75 20.85 6.64 13.23
CA HIS A 75 19.78 6.16 12.36
C HIS A 75 18.60 7.16 12.37
N PRO A 76 18.22 7.76 11.22
CA PRO A 76 17.26 8.87 11.18
C PRO A 76 15.92 8.54 11.85
N LEU A 77 15.32 7.38 11.54
CA LEU A 77 14.06 6.97 12.17
C LEU A 77 14.19 6.72 13.68
N ALA A 78 15.28 6.11 14.13
CA ALA A 78 15.49 5.87 15.56
C ALA A 78 15.60 7.21 16.31
N MET A 79 16.25 8.22 15.71
CA MET A 79 16.32 9.57 16.25
C MET A 79 14.94 10.24 16.28
N GLN A 80 14.15 10.12 15.21
CA GLN A 80 12.79 10.68 15.15
C GLN A 80 11.85 10.06 16.20
N VAL A 81 12.01 8.79 16.52
CA VAL A 81 11.20 8.10 17.55
C VAL A 81 11.72 8.36 18.97
N ALA A 82 13.05 8.38 19.16
CA ALA A 82 13.65 8.43 20.49
C ALA A 82 13.87 9.83 21.04
N LEU A 83 14.36 10.77 20.22
CA LEU A 83 14.74 12.09 20.72
C LEU A 83 13.55 12.89 21.29
N PRO A 84 12.32 12.79 20.75
CA PRO A 84 11.16 13.43 21.37
C PRO A 84 10.89 12.97 22.81
N LEU A 85 11.25 11.73 23.16
CA LEU A 85 11.07 11.18 24.51
C LEU A 85 11.94 11.89 25.55
N LEU A 86 13.03 12.55 25.11
CA LEU A 86 13.95 13.26 26.00
C LEU A 86 13.32 14.48 26.68
N LYS A 87 12.13 14.92 26.23
CA LYS A 87 11.32 15.90 26.93
C LYS A 87 10.88 15.42 28.31
N ASP A 88 10.61 14.13 28.43
CA ASP A 88 10.03 13.52 29.65
C ASP A 88 10.96 12.48 30.30
N VAL A 89 12.03 12.06 29.62
CA VAL A 89 12.96 11.00 30.05
C VAL A 89 14.40 11.50 29.98
N PRO A 90 15.17 11.44 31.07
CA PRO A 90 16.60 11.73 31.02
C PRO A 90 17.34 10.80 30.03
N ALA A 91 18.30 11.34 29.28
CA ALA A 91 19.07 10.57 28.29
C ALA A 91 19.72 9.31 28.88
N SER A 92 20.20 9.36 30.13
CA SER A 92 20.77 8.20 30.83
C SER A 92 19.77 7.07 31.06
N VAL A 93 18.52 7.40 31.37
CA VAL A 93 17.45 6.41 31.57
C VAL A 93 17.08 5.79 30.23
N LEU A 94 16.86 6.62 29.21
CA LEU A 94 16.55 6.15 27.85
C LEU A 94 17.65 5.24 27.30
N LEU A 95 18.91 5.63 27.46
CA LEU A 95 20.08 4.82 27.09
C LEU A 95 20.06 3.46 27.77
N SER A 96 19.86 3.43 29.10
CA SER A 96 19.85 2.19 29.86
C SER A 96 18.71 1.26 29.44
N GLU A 97 17.49 1.78 29.29
CA GLU A 97 16.32 0.98 28.93
C GLU A 97 16.41 0.43 27.51
N VAL A 98 16.92 1.21 26.55
CA VAL A 98 17.10 0.74 25.18
C VAL A 98 18.21 -0.32 25.13
N ARG A 99 19.32 -0.17 25.85
CA ARG A 99 20.37 -1.21 25.94
C ARG A 99 19.81 -2.51 26.49
N THR A 100 19.10 -2.46 27.62
CA THR A 100 18.46 -3.66 28.20
C THR A 100 17.52 -4.33 27.20
N ARG A 101 16.67 -3.56 26.51
CA ARG A 101 15.76 -4.12 25.49
C ARG A 101 16.52 -4.76 24.33
N VAL A 102 17.61 -4.16 23.87
CA VAL A 102 18.44 -4.74 22.81
C VAL A 102 18.98 -6.11 23.23
N GLU A 103 19.39 -6.27 24.49
CA GLU A 103 19.88 -7.55 25.04
C GLU A 103 18.75 -8.59 25.18
N GLU A 104 17.54 -8.16 25.50
CA GLU A 104 16.36 -9.02 25.66
C GLU A 104 15.68 -9.43 24.34
N LEU A 105 15.99 -8.76 23.22
CA LEU A 105 15.38 -9.05 21.92
C LEU A 105 15.78 -10.44 21.41
N GLY A 106 14.81 -11.36 21.39
CA GLY A 106 14.97 -12.66 20.75
C GLY A 106 14.96 -12.59 19.22
N THR A 107 15.45 -13.63 18.56
CA THR A 107 15.50 -13.73 17.08
C THR A 107 14.14 -13.62 16.40
N SER A 108 13.05 -14.08 17.04
CA SER A 108 11.67 -13.94 16.54
C SER A 108 11.16 -12.50 16.56
N SER A 109 11.85 -11.61 17.26
CA SER A 109 11.51 -10.20 17.42
C SER A 109 12.29 -9.29 16.48
N MET A 110 12.98 -9.87 15.49
CA MET A 110 13.85 -9.14 14.57
C MET A 110 13.37 -9.28 13.13
N GLU A 111 13.14 -8.16 12.45
CA GLU A 111 12.99 -8.16 11.00
C GLU A 111 14.37 -8.42 10.36
N PRO A 112 14.49 -9.31 9.37
CA PRO A 112 15.73 -9.51 8.63
C PRO A 112 16.29 -8.20 8.07
N GLY A 113 17.54 -7.88 8.39
CA GLY A 113 18.22 -6.66 7.91
C GLY A 113 17.85 -5.38 8.67
N ARG A 114 17.12 -5.48 9.80
CA ARG A 114 16.85 -4.35 10.71
C ARG A 114 17.79 -4.39 11.90
N ASP A 115 18.32 -3.23 12.29
CA ASP A 115 19.14 -3.13 13.49
C ASP A 115 18.32 -3.34 14.77
N PRO A 116 18.85 -4.11 15.76
CA PRO A 116 18.16 -4.37 17.03
C PRO A 116 17.77 -3.12 17.81
N PHE A 117 18.62 -2.08 17.79
CA PHE A 117 18.34 -0.83 18.50
C PHE A 117 17.08 -0.14 17.97
N LEU A 118 16.75 -0.28 16.68
CA LEU A 118 15.56 0.35 16.12
C LEU A 118 14.29 -0.31 16.68
N THR A 119 14.26 -1.64 16.72
CA THR A 119 13.16 -2.38 17.35
C THR A 119 13.05 -2.03 18.83
N ALA A 120 14.16 -1.96 19.56
CA ALA A 120 14.17 -1.62 20.99
C ALA A 120 13.65 -0.20 21.27
N VAL A 121 14.06 0.78 20.47
CA VAL A 121 13.58 2.16 20.54
C VAL A 121 12.07 2.22 20.26
N MET A 122 11.61 1.53 19.22
CA MET A 122 10.19 1.47 18.88
C MET A 122 9.37 0.78 19.97
N ASP A 123 9.83 -0.36 20.52
CA ASP A 123 9.17 -1.07 21.62
C ASP A 123 9.11 -0.19 22.89
N HIS A 124 10.19 0.55 23.19
CA HIS A 124 10.21 1.50 24.31
C HIS A 124 9.20 2.64 24.08
N SER A 125 9.25 3.33 22.93
CA SER A 125 8.32 4.42 22.60
C SER A 125 6.86 3.96 22.62
N PHE A 126 6.57 2.82 21.99
CA PHE A 126 5.25 2.22 21.94
C PHE A 126 4.73 1.86 23.35
N SER A 127 5.59 1.34 24.23
CA SER A 127 5.18 0.96 25.60
C SER A 127 4.69 2.13 26.45
N ARG A 128 5.10 3.37 26.14
CA ARG A 128 4.68 4.59 26.86
C ARG A 128 3.37 5.17 26.33
N MET A 129 2.87 4.68 25.20
CA MET A 129 1.59 5.14 24.66
C MET A 129 0.41 4.75 25.56
N PRO A 130 -0.69 5.53 25.54
CA PRO A 130 -1.92 5.17 26.24
C PRO A 130 -2.38 3.75 25.89
N ARG A 131 -3.03 3.06 26.85
CA ARG A 131 -3.51 1.68 26.65
C ARG A 131 -4.33 1.54 25.36
N ARG A 132 -5.24 2.49 25.09
CA ARG A 132 -6.04 2.55 23.87
C ARG A 132 -5.16 2.58 22.61
N SER A 133 -4.12 3.42 22.58
CA SER A 133 -3.20 3.49 21.45
C SER A 133 -2.46 2.17 21.24
N ARG A 134 -1.99 1.52 22.32
CA ARG A 134 -1.30 0.23 22.22
C ARG A 134 -2.22 -0.91 21.75
N THR A 135 -3.51 -0.84 22.06
CA THR A 135 -4.51 -1.80 21.57
C THR A 135 -4.83 -1.57 20.09
N HIS A 136 -5.06 -0.33 19.66
CA HIS A 136 -5.65 -0.07 18.34
C HIS A 136 -4.65 0.29 17.23
N LEU A 137 -3.49 0.87 17.54
CA LEU A 137 -2.47 1.18 16.51
C LEU A 137 -1.94 -0.04 15.75
N PRO A 138 -1.81 -1.25 16.35
CA PRO A 138 -1.39 -2.43 15.61
C PRO A 138 -2.26 -2.76 14.39
N PHE A 139 -3.53 -2.32 14.37
CA PHE A 139 -4.40 -2.44 13.20
C PHE A 139 -3.84 -1.74 11.95
N LEU A 140 -3.02 -0.69 12.11
CA LEU A 140 -2.37 0.00 11.00
C LEU A 140 -1.37 -0.89 10.23
N SER A 141 -1.05 -2.09 10.73
CA SER A 141 -0.28 -3.09 9.98
C SER A 141 -0.95 -3.57 8.70
N MET A 142 -2.28 -3.43 8.59
CA MET A 142 -3.05 -3.78 7.39
C MET A 142 -2.99 -2.70 6.32
N PHE A 143 -2.53 -1.49 6.64
CA PHE A 143 -2.42 -0.41 5.68
C PHE A 143 -1.02 -0.40 5.05
N GLN A 144 -0.96 -0.05 3.77
CA GLN A 144 0.26 0.15 3.01
C GLN A 144 0.43 1.62 2.65
N GLN A 145 1.61 2.16 2.98
CA GLN A 145 2.05 3.52 2.69
C GLN A 145 1.26 4.63 3.40
N ARG A 146 -0.07 4.59 3.43
CA ARG A 146 -0.90 5.69 3.94
C ARG A 146 -2.10 5.18 4.72
N VAL A 147 -2.60 6.02 5.60
CA VAL A 147 -3.90 5.86 6.25
C VAL A 147 -4.70 7.15 6.15
N MET A 148 -5.87 7.06 5.54
CA MET A 148 -6.88 8.11 5.56
C MET A 148 -7.74 8.00 6.82
N LEU A 149 -7.89 9.12 7.53
CA LEU A 149 -8.65 9.21 8.77
C LEU A 149 -10.11 8.78 8.58
N ASP A 150 -10.73 9.13 7.46
CA ASP A 150 -12.13 8.84 7.20
C ASP A 150 -12.36 7.34 6.94
N ILE A 151 -11.49 6.69 6.15
CA ILE A 151 -11.53 5.24 5.92
C ILE A 151 -11.24 4.48 7.22
N LEU A 152 -10.20 4.88 7.97
CA LEU A 152 -9.91 4.28 9.27
C LEU A 152 -11.12 4.39 10.21
N THR A 153 -11.75 5.58 10.26
CA THR A 153 -12.94 5.82 11.08
C THR A 153 -14.07 4.89 10.67
N HIS A 154 -14.34 4.76 9.38
CA HIS A 154 -15.37 3.87 8.87
C HIS A 154 -15.13 2.42 9.33
N ILE A 155 -13.93 1.87 9.09
CA ILE A 155 -13.59 0.50 9.51
C ILE A 155 -13.76 0.32 11.03
N THR A 156 -13.32 1.29 11.82
CA THR A 156 -13.35 1.16 13.29
C THR A 156 -14.75 1.29 13.90
N GLN A 157 -15.76 1.68 13.12
CA GLN A 157 -17.17 1.69 13.52
C GLN A 157 -17.88 0.39 13.17
N GLU A 158 -17.25 -0.49 12.40
CA GLU A 158 -17.86 -1.73 11.95
C GLU A 158 -17.91 -2.79 13.05
N ARG A 159 -18.95 -3.63 12.98
CA ARG A 159 -19.20 -4.66 13.99
C ARG A 159 -18.04 -5.66 14.14
N PRO A 160 -17.36 -6.12 13.06
CA PRO A 160 -16.21 -7.01 13.19
C PRO A 160 -15.05 -6.37 13.94
N TYR A 161 -14.74 -5.09 13.66
CA TYR A 161 -13.71 -4.35 14.39
C TYR A 161 -14.03 -4.29 15.88
N ARG A 162 -15.24 -3.87 16.24
CA ARG A 162 -15.67 -3.79 17.64
C ARG A 162 -15.61 -5.14 18.35
N THR A 163 -15.96 -6.22 17.65
CA THR A 163 -15.97 -7.57 18.21
C THR A 163 -14.57 -8.05 18.53
N VAL A 164 -13.61 -7.80 17.64
CA VAL A 164 -12.21 -8.23 17.81
C VAL A 164 -11.45 -7.31 18.77
N MET A 165 -11.60 -5.99 18.61
CA MET A 165 -10.83 -4.99 19.35
C MET A 165 -11.47 -4.59 20.69
N GLY A 166 -12.70 -5.02 20.95
CA GLY A 166 -13.44 -4.79 22.19
C GLY A 166 -14.14 -3.43 22.29
N GLU A 167 -13.88 -2.51 21.37
CA GLU A 167 -14.55 -1.22 21.27
C GLU A 167 -14.59 -0.71 19.83
N GLU A 168 -15.56 0.15 19.52
CA GLU A 168 -15.60 0.93 18.28
C GLU A 168 -14.91 2.28 18.48
N LEU A 169 -14.30 2.82 17.43
CA LEU A 169 -13.68 4.15 17.44
C LEU A 169 -14.46 5.08 16.51
N GLY A 170 -14.90 6.22 17.04
CA GLY A 170 -15.39 7.31 16.19
C GLY A 170 -14.25 8.22 15.72
N TRP A 171 -14.57 9.20 14.87
CA TRP A 171 -13.61 10.13 14.27
C TRP A 171 -12.65 10.79 15.27
N GLY A 172 -13.16 11.27 16.41
CA GLY A 172 -12.33 11.91 17.44
C GLY A 172 -11.35 10.95 18.13
N ALA A 173 -11.74 9.69 18.27
CA ALA A 173 -10.88 8.64 18.81
C ALA A 173 -9.79 8.25 17.80
N CYS A 174 -10.14 8.07 16.52
CA CYS A 174 -9.19 7.80 15.44
C CYS A 174 -8.20 8.95 15.24
N ARG A 175 -8.67 10.20 15.27
CA ARG A 175 -7.79 11.38 15.21
C ARG A 175 -6.82 11.44 16.39
N THR A 176 -7.29 11.10 17.60
CA THR A 176 -6.42 11.04 18.78
C THR A 176 -5.40 9.90 18.66
N LEU A 177 -5.83 8.74 18.13
CA LEU A 177 -4.98 7.58 17.88
C LEU A 177 -3.84 7.91 16.91
N LEU A 178 -4.15 8.48 15.75
CA LEU A 178 -3.17 8.89 14.74
C LEU A 178 -2.27 10.02 15.26
N ARG A 179 -2.80 10.98 16.03
CA ARG A 179 -1.98 12.00 16.68
C ARG A 179 -0.94 11.38 17.62
N SER A 180 -1.34 10.42 18.46
CA SER A 180 -0.39 9.73 19.35
C SER A 180 0.72 9.00 18.58
N ALA A 181 0.38 8.35 17.47
CA ALA A 181 1.39 7.71 16.60
C ALA A 181 2.33 8.75 15.97
N ARG A 182 1.79 9.89 15.52
CA ARG A 182 2.59 10.97 14.93
C ARG A 182 3.54 11.60 15.95
N GLU A 183 3.05 11.91 17.15
CA GLU A 183 3.87 12.49 18.22
C GLU A 183 5.00 11.56 18.66
N ALA A 184 4.80 10.25 18.55
CA ALA A 184 5.81 9.25 18.84
C ALA A 184 6.71 8.89 17.64
N GLY A 185 6.59 9.61 16.51
CA GLY A 185 7.45 9.43 15.33
C GLY A 185 7.13 8.21 14.46
N PHE A 186 5.94 7.60 14.62
CA PHE A 186 5.54 6.44 13.83
C PHE A 186 4.97 6.86 12.46
N ILE A 187 4.16 7.91 12.40
CA ILE A 187 3.52 8.36 11.15
C ILE A 187 3.76 9.84 10.92
N GLU A 188 3.67 10.27 9.67
CA GLU A 188 3.82 11.68 9.27
C GLU A 188 2.51 12.21 8.67
N THR A 189 2.25 13.50 8.84
CA THR A 189 1.05 14.13 8.25
C THR A 189 1.35 14.55 6.82
N VAL A 190 0.55 14.07 5.85
CA VAL A 190 0.59 14.52 4.45
C VAL A 190 -0.43 15.63 4.23
N THR A 191 -1.65 15.40 4.68
CA THR A 191 -2.75 16.39 4.72
C THR A 191 -3.44 16.28 6.08
N PRO A 192 -4.36 17.19 6.46
CA PRO A 192 -5.06 17.10 7.74
C PRO A 192 -5.78 15.76 8.01
N SER A 193 -6.11 15.00 6.95
CA SER A 193 -6.82 13.72 7.03
C SER A 193 -6.03 12.52 6.49
N VAL A 194 -4.82 12.72 5.92
CA VAL A 194 -4.00 11.64 5.34
C VAL A 194 -2.65 11.59 6.03
N TYR A 195 -2.27 10.41 6.48
CA TYR A 195 -1.01 10.17 7.18
C TYR A 195 -0.16 9.15 6.42
N GLN A 196 1.14 9.41 6.31
CA GLN A 196 2.12 8.50 5.75
C GLN A 196 2.59 7.52 6.82
N ILE A 197 2.52 6.23 6.51
CA ILE A 197 3.04 5.13 7.31
C ILE A 197 4.48 4.86 6.86
N HIS A 198 5.43 4.89 7.80
CA HIS A 198 6.81 4.55 7.49
C HIS A 198 6.93 3.04 7.15
N PRO A 199 7.70 2.63 6.11
CA PRO A 199 7.78 1.22 5.67
C PRO A 199 8.22 0.20 6.72
N THR A 200 8.84 0.64 7.82
CA THR A 200 9.22 -0.24 8.94
C THR A 200 8.05 -0.60 9.86
N LEU A 201 6.94 0.12 9.75
CA LEU A 201 5.81 -0.02 10.67
C LEU A 201 4.91 -1.21 10.40
N PRO A 202 4.56 -1.57 9.15
CA PRO A 202 3.71 -2.74 8.92
C PRO A 202 4.27 -3.99 9.59
N TRP A 203 5.59 -4.20 9.53
CA TRP A 203 6.23 -5.31 10.25
C TRP A 203 6.14 -5.16 11.79
N PHE A 204 6.42 -3.96 12.32
CA PHE A 204 6.39 -3.73 13.77
C PHE A 204 4.98 -3.91 14.35
N TYR A 205 3.99 -3.23 13.76
CA TYR A 205 2.59 -3.37 14.14
C TYR A 205 2.05 -4.76 13.85
N GLY A 206 2.53 -5.43 12.79
CA GLY A 206 2.21 -6.82 12.48
C GLY A 206 2.68 -7.77 13.58
N ARG A 207 3.89 -7.58 14.12
CA ARG A 207 4.34 -8.32 15.31
C ARG A 207 3.44 -8.06 16.51
N GLN A 208 3.08 -6.80 16.76
CA GLN A 208 2.24 -6.42 17.90
C GLN A 208 0.81 -7.00 17.78
N ILE A 209 0.17 -6.93 16.62
CA ILE A 209 -1.20 -7.43 16.45
C ILE A 209 -1.26 -8.96 16.59
N ASN A 210 -0.26 -9.68 16.08
CA ASN A 210 -0.16 -11.14 16.21
C ASN A 210 0.16 -11.61 17.65
N GLN A 211 0.74 -10.74 18.48
CA GLN A 211 0.90 -11.01 19.91
C GLN A 211 -0.38 -10.71 20.72
N GLN A 212 -1.20 -9.77 20.24
CA GLN A 212 -2.41 -9.32 20.93
C GLN A 212 -3.65 -10.15 20.56
N LEU A 213 -3.73 -10.63 19.32
CA LEU A 213 -4.90 -11.27 18.74
C LEU A 213 -4.59 -12.70 18.28
N SER A 214 -5.61 -13.55 18.25
CA SER A 214 -5.50 -14.87 17.63
C SER A 214 -5.46 -14.75 16.10
N PRO A 215 -4.89 -15.72 15.37
CA PRO A 215 -4.89 -15.70 13.91
C PRO A 215 -6.30 -15.59 13.30
N ALA A 216 -7.31 -16.21 13.92
CA ALA A 216 -8.69 -16.11 13.48
C ALA A 216 -9.27 -14.69 13.65
N ALA A 217 -8.89 -13.99 14.71
CA ALA A 217 -9.30 -12.61 14.94
C ALA A 217 -8.61 -11.64 13.98
N VAL A 218 -7.33 -11.86 13.66
CA VAL A 218 -6.61 -11.10 12.62
C VAL A 218 -7.28 -11.30 11.27
N ARG A 219 -7.58 -12.55 10.89
CA ARG A 219 -8.32 -12.87 9.65
C ARG A 219 -9.68 -12.17 9.56
N GLN A 220 -10.42 -12.09 10.66
CA GLN A 220 -11.70 -11.38 10.69
C GLN A 220 -11.52 -9.88 10.42
N LEU A 221 -10.44 -9.27 10.91
CA LEU A 221 -10.11 -7.88 10.63
C LEU A 221 -9.64 -7.66 9.19
N GLU A 222 -8.87 -8.60 8.62
CA GLU A 222 -8.46 -8.57 7.21
C GLU A 222 -9.66 -8.64 6.26
N GLN A 223 -10.62 -9.52 6.55
CA GLN A 223 -11.87 -9.62 5.78
C GLN A 223 -12.68 -8.33 5.85
N GLU A 224 -12.74 -7.69 7.02
CA GLU A 224 -13.41 -6.40 7.16
C GLU A 224 -12.68 -5.28 6.42
N PHE A 225 -11.35 -5.29 6.43
CA PHE A 225 -10.53 -4.36 5.65
C PHE A 225 -10.81 -4.50 4.15
N VAL A 226 -10.82 -5.73 3.62
CA VAL A 226 -11.15 -6.02 2.21
C VAL A 226 -12.56 -5.51 1.87
N ARG A 227 -13.55 -5.82 2.72
CA ARG A 227 -14.94 -5.40 2.52
C ARG A 227 -15.07 -3.87 2.42
N VAL A 228 -14.50 -3.15 3.37
CA VAL A 228 -14.56 -1.67 3.38
C VAL A 228 -13.83 -1.08 2.17
N TYR A 229 -12.70 -1.65 1.76
CA TYR A 229 -11.99 -1.18 0.57
C TYR A 229 -12.74 -1.50 -0.74
N ALA A 230 -13.53 -2.57 -0.79
CA ALA A 230 -14.41 -2.83 -1.92
C ALA A 230 -15.50 -1.76 -2.03
N ASP A 231 -16.19 -1.45 -0.92
CA ASP A 231 -17.17 -0.36 -0.87
C ASP A 231 -16.53 1.00 -1.24
N THR A 232 -15.29 1.23 -0.79
CA THR A 232 -14.54 2.45 -1.09
C THR A 232 -14.11 2.52 -2.57
N ALA A 233 -13.79 1.38 -3.18
CA ALA A 233 -13.41 1.32 -4.59
C ALA A 233 -14.58 1.71 -5.51
N ASP A 234 -15.80 1.30 -5.19
CA ASP A 234 -17.01 1.75 -5.91
C ASP A 234 -17.19 3.27 -5.79
N TYR A 235 -17.04 3.82 -4.59
CA TYR A 235 -17.08 5.27 -4.38
C TYR A 235 -16.00 6.03 -5.16
N PHE A 236 -14.79 5.46 -5.27
CA PHE A 236 -13.73 6.03 -6.10
C PHE A 236 -14.07 6.01 -7.58
N MET A 237 -14.71 4.94 -8.07
CA MET A 237 -15.18 4.87 -9.45
C MET A 237 -16.25 5.92 -9.73
N GLU A 238 -17.25 6.08 -8.85
CA GLU A 238 -18.25 7.16 -8.95
C GLU A 238 -17.57 8.54 -9.01
N THR A 239 -16.63 8.80 -8.09
CA THR A 239 -15.89 10.07 -8.05
C THR A 239 -15.06 10.30 -9.32
N LEU A 240 -14.46 9.25 -9.90
CA LEU A 240 -13.73 9.34 -11.17
C LEU A 240 -14.63 9.75 -12.34
N TYR A 241 -15.89 9.28 -12.36
CA TYR A 241 -16.86 9.66 -13.39
C TYR A 241 -17.38 11.09 -13.21
N GLU A 242 -17.61 11.52 -11.96
CA GLU A 242 -18.09 12.87 -11.66
C GLU A 242 -16.99 13.94 -11.81
N ASN A 243 -15.79 13.63 -11.34
CA ASN A 243 -14.65 14.54 -11.35
C ASN A 243 -13.31 13.77 -11.44
N GLN A 244 -12.78 13.69 -12.65
CA GLN A 244 -11.56 12.95 -12.96
C GLN A 244 -10.35 13.35 -12.12
N ASP A 245 -10.15 14.65 -11.86
CA ASP A 245 -8.98 15.13 -11.10
C ASP A 245 -9.06 14.71 -9.63
N SER A 246 -10.23 14.89 -9.02
CA SER A 246 -10.48 14.50 -7.63
C SER A 246 -10.43 12.97 -7.46
N GLY A 247 -11.10 12.24 -8.35
CA GLY A 247 -11.12 10.77 -8.32
C GLY A 247 -9.72 10.19 -8.51
N THR A 248 -8.94 10.72 -9.46
CA THR A 248 -7.55 10.30 -9.68
C THR A 248 -6.70 10.53 -8.44
N THR A 249 -6.85 11.69 -7.80
CA THR A 249 -6.12 12.00 -6.56
C THR A 249 -6.49 11.05 -5.43
N ALA A 250 -7.78 10.76 -5.24
CA ALA A 250 -8.25 9.85 -4.20
C ALA A 250 -7.69 8.43 -4.37
N VAL A 251 -7.75 7.88 -5.59
CA VAL A 251 -7.20 6.55 -5.88
C VAL A 251 -5.68 6.52 -5.70
N LEU A 252 -4.94 7.54 -6.12
CA LEU A 252 -3.49 7.59 -5.91
C LEU A 252 -3.10 7.74 -4.42
N LEU A 253 -3.95 8.36 -3.61
CA LEU A 253 -3.73 8.42 -2.15
C LEU A 253 -3.86 7.03 -1.52
N GLU A 254 -4.71 6.18 -2.07
CA GLU A 254 -5.05 4.85 -1.55
C GLU A 254 -4.49 3.68 -2.41
N GLU A 255 -3.62 3.95 -3.39
CA GLU A 255 -3.04 2.95 -4.32
C GLU A 255 -2.44 1.75 -3.57
N GLY A 256 -1.68 2.03 -2.50
CA GLY A 256 -1.08 1.00 -1.65
C GLY A 256 -2.13 0.14 -0.94
N ASN A 257 -3.17 0.74 -0.39
CA ASN A 257 -4.20 0.05 0.38
C ASN A 257 -5.16 -0.75 -0.52
N LEU A 258 -5.53 -0.22 -1.69
CA LEU A 258 -6.27 -0.95 -2.71
C LEU A 258 -5.49 -2.19 -3.17
N THR A 259 -4.17 -2.05 -3.38
CA THR A 259 -3.31 -3.18 -3.75
C THR A 259 -3.24 -4.23 -2.62
N GLN A 260 -3.20 -3.79 -1.36
CA GLN A 260 -3.22 -4.69 -0.20
C GLN A 260 -4.55 -5.43 -0.07
N ALA A 261 -5.67 -4.73 -0.17
CA ALA A 261 -7.00 -5.33 -0.15
C ALA A 261 -7.16 -6.32 -1.31
N LEU A 262 -6.67 -5.98 -2.51
CA LEU A 262 -6.67 -6.86 -3.66
C LEU A 262 -5.86 -8.13 -3.38
N GLY A 263 -4.66 -8.02 -2.79
CA GLY A 263 -3.85 -9.16 -2.39
C GLY A 263 -4.59 -10.11 -1.43
N LEU A 264 -5.22 -9.56 -0.39
CA LEU A 264 -6.00 -10.34 0.57
C LEU A 264 -7.24 -11.00 -0.09
N ALA A 265 -7.92 -10.31 -0.99
CA ALA A 265 -9.05 -10.86 -1.74
C ALA A 265 -8.61 -12.05 -2.64
N LEU A 266 -7.44 -11.95 -3.27
CA LEU A 266 -6.88 -13.03 -4.10
C LEU A 266 -6.48 -14.25 -3.26
N GLU A 267 -5.87 -14.04 -2.09
CA GLU A 267 -5.53 -15.10 -1.14
C GLU A 267 -6.78 -15.90 -0.70
N ASP A 268 -7.90 -15.20 -0.49
CA ASP A 268 -9.20 -15.79 -0.13
C ASP A 268 -10.04 -16.21 -1.36
N GLN A 269 -9.51 -16.09 -2.58
CA GLN A 269 -10.19 -16.42 -3.85
C GLN A 269 -11.53 -15.67 -4.06
N GLN A 270 -11.63 -14.45 -3.54
CA GLN A 270 -12.79 -13.57 -3.71
C GLN A 270 -12.68 -12.81 -5.04
N TRP A 271 -12.90 -13.50 -6.16
CA TRP A 271 -12.66 -12.96 -7.51
C TRP A 271 -13.53 -11.74 -7.85
N ASP A 272 -14.79 -11.73 -7.42
CA ASP A 272 -15.71 -10.60 -7.63
C ASP A 272 -15.19 -9.34 -6.89
N THR A 273 -14.76 -9.52 -5.65
CA THR A 273 -14.17 -8.44 -4.84
C THR A 273 -12.84 -7.97 -5.43
N ALA A 274 -12.00 -8.89 -5.92
CA ALA A 274 -10.76 -8.55 -6.62
C ALA A 274 -11.03 -7.72 -7.88
N GLN A 275 -12.11 -8.03 -8.63
CA GLN A 275 -12.53 -7.22 -9.78
C GLN A 275 -12.97 -5.81 -9.36
N ILE A 276 -13.71 -5.65 -8.27
CA ILE A 276 -14.12 -4.33 -7.76
C ILE A 276 -12.87 -3.50 -7.38
N LEU A 277 -11.92 -4.12 -6.66
CA LEU A 277 -10.72 -3.44 -6.16
C LEU A 277 -9.73 -3.05 -7.27
N VAL A 278 -9.62 -3.84 -8.35
CA VAL A 278 -8.68 -3.55 -9.44
C VAL A 278 -9.18 -2.43 -10.37
N GLN A 279 -10.49 -2.23 -10.51
CA GLN A 279 -11.09 -1.26 -11.43
C GLN A 279 -10.55 0.18 -11.27
N PRO A 280 -10.58 0.80 -10.08
CA PRO A 280 -10.08 2.17 -9.91
C PRO A 280 -8.58 2.28 -10.20
N LEU A 281 -7.78 1.28 -9.79
CA LEU A 281 -6.35 1.23 -10.08
C LEU A 281 -6.08 1.19 -11.59
N ALA A 282 -6.78 0.28 -12.29
CA ALA A 282 -6.61 0.10 -13.73
C ALA A 282 -7.03 1.36 -14.50
N GLN A 283 -8.14 1.98 -14.11
CA GLN A 283 -8.64 3.21 -14.72
C GLN A 283 -7.64 4.37 -14.56
N VAL A 284 -7.12 4.58 -13.36
CA VAL A 284 -6.12 5.64 -13.10
C VAL A 284 -4.81 5.39 -13.83
N TYR A 285 -4.32 4.14 -13.86
CA TYR A 285 -3.11 3.82 -14.63
C TYR A 285 -3.30 4.08 -16.12
N ARG A 286 -4.46 3.75 -16.69
CA ARG A 286 -4.79 4.07 -18.08
C ARG A 286 -4.83 5.58 -18.32
N MET A 287 -5.52 6.34 -17.46
CA MET A 287 -5.62 7.80 -17.56
C MET A 287 -4.23 8.48 -17.50
N GLN A 288 -3.33 7.98 -16.65
CA GLN A 288 -1.96 8.47 -16.52
C GLN A 288 -0.98 7.88 -17.54
N LYS A 289 -1.44 7.00 -18.44
CA LYS A 289 -0.59 6.28 -19.40
C LYS A 289 0.52 5.44 -18.74
N ARG A 290 0.29 4.97 -17.50
CA ARG A 290 1.12 4.01 -16.74
C ARG A 290 0.86 2.57 -17.24
N PHE A 291 0.99 2.37 -18.54
CA PHE A 291 0.71 1.08 -19.19
C PHE A 291 1.63 -0.06 -18.71
N PRO A 292 2.92 0.15 -18.39
CA PRO A 292 3.75 -0.91 -17.81
C PRO A 292 3.20 -1.45 -16.49
N GLU A 293 2.72 -0.58 -15.61
CA GLU A 293 2.12 -0.93 -14.33
C GLU A 293 0.78 -1.65 -14.52
N LEU A 294 -0.07 -1.15 -15.43
CA LEU A 294 -1.33 -1.81 -15.79
C LEU A 294 -1.11 -3.23 -16.32
N ARG A 295 -0.16 -3.42 -17.24
CA ARG A 295 0.18 -4.75 -17.77
C ARG A 295 0.75 -5.69 -16.71
N ARG A 296 1.57 -5.16 -15.79
CA ARG A 296 2.08 -5.95 -14.67
C ARG A 296 0.95 -6.41 -13.77
N LEU A 297 0.06 -5.50 -13.37
CA LEU A 297 -1.10 -5.80 -12.54
C LEU A 297 -2.00 -6.87 -13.19
N ARG A 298 -2.34 -6.68 -14.47
CA ARG A 298 -3.13 -7.63 -15.25
C ARG A 298 -2.48 -9.01 -15.31
N ARG A 299 -1.17 -9.06 -15.60
CA ARG A 299 -0.43 -10.34 -15.67
C ARG A 299 -0.44 -11.06 -14.33
N GLN A 300 -0.28 -10.35 -13.22
CA GLN A 300 -0.33 -10.95 -11.88
C GLN A 300 -1.70 -11.59 -11.64
N LEU A 301 -2.79 -10.88 -11.94
CA LEU A 301 -4.15 -11.42 -11.79
C LEU A 301 -4.42 -12.61 -12.72
N LEU A 302 -3.99 -12.53 -13.98
CA LEU A 302 -4.09 -13.63 -14.94
C LEU A 302 -3.30 -14.86 -14.48
N GLN A 303 -2.15 -14.68 -13.82
CA GLN A 303 -1.36 -15.78 -13.29
C GLN A 303 -2.09 -16.52 -12.14
N ASP A 304 -2.94 -15.83 -11.38
CA ASP A 304 -3.74 -16.45 -10.32
C ASP A 304 -4.97 -17.20 -10.87
N ILE A 305 -5.66 -16.61 -11.86
CA ILE A 305 -6.90 -17.18 -12.40
C ILE A 305 -6.68 -18.18 -13.53
N VAL A 306 -5.68 -17.97 -14.38
CA VAL A 306 -5.34 -18.81 -15.54
C VAL A 306 -3.82 -19.10 -15.67
N PRO A 307 -3.15 -19.68 -14.66
CA PRO A 307 -1.72 -19.99 -14.66
C PRO A 307 -1.23 -20.79 -15.87
N ASP A 308 -2.07 -21.70 -16.41
CA ASP A 308 -1.72 -22.54 -17.55
C ASP A 308 -2.10 -21.89 -18.91
N GLY A 309 -2.68 -20.70 -18.87
CA GLY A 309 -3.16 -19.99 -20.06
C GLY A 309 -4.42 -20.61 -20.67
N GLY A 310 -5.20 -21.37 -19.90
CA GLY A 310 -6.42 -22.05 -20.37
C GLY A 310 -7.60 -21.12 -20.69
N GLY A 311 -7.47 -19.82 -20.48
CA GLY A 311 -8.50 -18.82 -20.75
C GLY A 311 -9.79 -19.08 -19.96
N ALA A 312 -10.94 -18.83 -20.59
CA ALA A 312 -12.24 -19.01 -19.96
C ALA A 312 -12.46 -20.42 -19.38
N ALA A 313 -12.00 -21.47 -20.07
CA ALA A 313 -12.16 -22.86 -19.64
C ALA A 313 -11.48 -23.17 -18.30
N GLU A 314 -10.45 -22.40 -17.94
CA GLU A 314 -9.78 -22.51 -16.64
C GLU A 314 -10.37 -21.53 -15.60
N ALA A 315 -10.78 -20.32 -16.03
CA ALA A 315 -11.33 -19.30 -15.13
C ALA A 315 -12.74 -19.65 -14.61
N GLU A 316 -13.59 -20.23 -15.46
CA GLU A 316 -14.99 -20.56 -15.13
C GLU A 316 -15.15 -21.53 -13.94
N PRO A 317 -14.49 -22.72 -13.91
CA PRO A 317 -14.62 -23.63 -12.77
C PRO A 317 -14.05 -23.07 -11.46
N LYS A 318 -13.19 -22.03 -11.52
CA LYS A 318 -12.68 -21.31 -10.34
C LYS A 318 -13.63 -20.22 -9.84
N GLY A 319 -14.71 -19.93 -10.57
CA GLY A 319 -15.58 -18.78 -10.30
C GLY A 319 -14.95 -17.43 -10.64
N ALA A 320 -13.87 -17.41 -11.43
CA ALA A 320 -13.09 -16.22 -11.75
C ALA A 320 -13.42 -15.62 -13.13
N ILE A 321 -14.52 -16.06 -13.75
CA ILE A 321 -14.83 -15.75 -15.14
C ILE A 321 -15.13 -14.27 -15.38
N GLU A 322 -15.81 -13.61 -14.45
CA GLU A 322 -16.09 -12.17 -14.53
C GLU A 322 -14.79 -11.36 -14.53
N LEU A 323 -13.88 -11.70 -13.61
CA LEU A 323 -12.56 -11.09 -13.53
C LEU A 323 -11.75 -11.35 -14.81
N TRP A 324 -11.77 -12.57 -15.34
CA TRP A 324 -11.09 -12.89 -16.60
C TRP A 324 -11.64 -12.07 -17.78
N LEU A 325 -12.97 -12.00 -17.94
CA LEU A 325 -13.62 -11.20 -18.98
C LEU A 325 -13.24 -9.72 -18.88
N TYR A 326 -13.24 -9.17 -17.66
CA TYR A 326 -12.80 -7.81 -17.39
C TYR A 326 -11.33 -7.57 -17.79
N LEU A 327 -10.41 -8.43 -17.36
CA LEU A 327 -8.98 -8.27 -17.64
C LEU A 327 -8.66 -8.36 -19.13
N MET A 328 -9.26 -9.33 -19.82
CA MET A 328 -9.08 -9.53 -21.26
C MET A 328 -9.72 -8.39 -22.08
N GLY A 329 -10.91 -7.93 -21.68
CA GLY A 329 -11.59 -6.80 -22.34
C GLY A 329 -10.81 -5.49 -22.19
N THR A 330 -10.25 -5.22 -21.01
CA THR A 330 -9.41 -4.04 -20.81
C THR A 330 -8.08 -4.14 -21.57
N GLU A 331 -7.52 -5.34 -21.73
CA GLU A 331 -6.32 -5.55 -22.55
C GLU A 331 -6.58 -5.36 -24.04
N ALA A 332 -7.71 -5.87 -24.55
CA ALA A 332 -8.12 -5.70 -25.93
C ALA A 332 -8.32 -4.20 -26.27
N SER A 333 -8.96 -3.45 -25.36
CA SER A 333 -9.11 -2.00 -25.48
C SER A 333 -7.75 -1.28 -25.49
N GLU A 334 -6.85 -1.61 -24.55
CA GLU A 334 -5.49 -1.04 -24.50
C GLU A 334 -4.68 -1.34 -25.78
N ALA A 335 -4.73 -2.59 -26.26
CA ALA A 335 -4.03 -3.02 -27.47
C ALA A 335 -4.52 -2.26 -28.71
N THR A 336 -5.84 -1.99 -28.77
CA THR A 336 -6.44 -1.17 -29.84
C THR A 336 -5.92 0.28 -29.79
N GLU A 337 -5.88 0.90 -28.61
CA GLU A 337 -5.34 2.25 -28.42
C GLU A 337 -3.85 2.36 -28.81
N GLN A 338 -3.09 1.29 -28.59
CA GLN A 338 -1.67 1.21 -28.97
C GLN A 338 -1.46 0.78 -30.43
N LEU A 339 -2.53 0.64 -31.22
CA LEU A 339 -2.53 0.19 -32.62
C LEU A 339 -1.95 -1.22 -32.82
N ASN A 340 -1.96 -2.06 -31.78
CA ASN A 340 -1.65 -3.48 -31.88
C ASN A 340 -2.89 -4.27 -32.27
N LEU A 341 -3.36 -4.04 -33.51
CA LEU A 341 -4.68 -4.44 -33.98
C LEU A 341 -4.83 -5.96 -34.20
N GLU A 342 -3.75 -6.68 -34.44
CA GLU A 342 -3.79 -8.15 -34.54
C GLU A 342 -3.99 -8.77 -33.16
N TYR A 343 -3.19 -8.34 -32.18
CA TYR A 343 -3.32 -8.82 -30.81
C TYR A 343 -4.69 -8.46 -30.20
N ALA A 344 -5.18 -7.24 -30.42
CA ALA A 344 -6.52 -6.84 -30.00
C ALA A 344 -7.62 -7.70 -30.63
N GLN A 345 -7.45 -8.12 -31.89
CA GLN A 345 -8.40 -9.02 -32.55
C GLN A 345 -8.38 -10.40 -31.90
N ASP A 346 -7.20 -10.96 -31.63
CA ASP A 346 -7.07 -12.29 -31.01
C ASP A 346 -7.73 -12.33 -29.62
N LEU A 347 -7.57 -11.27 -28.83
CA LEU A 347 -8.22 -11.14 -27.52
C LEU A 347 -9.74 -11.06 -27.64
N ASN A 348 -10.25 -10.22 -28.56
CA ASN A 348 -11.69 -10.09 -28.79
C ASN A 348 -12.31 -11.40 -29.31
N GLN A 349 -11.59 -12.16 -30.14
CA GLN A 349 -12.04 -13.48 -30.60
C GLN A 349 -12.12 -14.49 -29.44
N GLN A 350 -11.16 -14.48 -28.52
CA GLN A 350 -11.22 -15.34 -27.32
C GLN A 350 -12.41 -14.98 -26.42
N LEU A 351 -12.65 -13.69 -26.20
CA LEU A 351 -13.80 -13.19 -25.45
C LEU A 351 -15.12 -13.63 -26.10
N MET A 352 -15.25 -13.40 -27.41
CA MET A 352 -16.46 -13.73 -28.17
C MET A 352 -16.72 -15.24 -28.20
N ALA A 353 -15.67 -16.06 -28.37
CA ALA A 353 -15.80 -17.52 -28.37
C ALA A 353 -16.42 -18.04 -27.06
N TYR A 354 -16.05 -17.45 -25.92
CA TYR A 354 -16.70 -17.76 -24.65
C TYR A 354 -18.14 -17.25 -24.60
N LEU A 355 -18.37 -15.97 -24.89
CA LEU A 355 -19.70 -15.35 -24.76
C LEU A 355 -20.75 -16.00 -25.69
N GLU A 356 -20.37 -16.38 -26.91
CA GLU A 356 -21.27 -17.08 -27.85
C GLU A 356 -21.64 -18.50 -27.41
N SER A 357 -20.83 -19.11 -26.54
CA SER A 357 -21.10 -20.43 -25.97
C SER A 357 -22.14 -20.39 -24.84
N GLN A 358 -22.45 -19.20 -24.32
CA GLN A 358 -23.39 -19.01 -23.21
C GLN A 358 -24.86 -18.97 -23.69
N PRO A 359 -25.81 -19.46 -22.87
CA PRO A 359 -27.22 -19.55 -23.25
C PRO A 359 -27.90 -18.18 -23.43
N GLU A 360 -27.42 -17.13 -22.76
CA GLU A 360 -28.00 -15.77 -22.76
C GLU A 360 -27.21 -14.78 -23.63
N LYS A 361 -26.43 -15.27 -24.60
CA LYS A 361 -25.47 -14.47 -25.40
C LYS A 361 -26.02 -13.18 -26.03
N GLU A 362 -27.30 -13.17 -26.41
CA GLU A 362 -27.96 -12.03 -27.07
C GLU A 362 -28.42 -10.93 -26.09
N SER A 363 -28.62 -11.27 -24.81
CA SER A 363 -29.04 -10.30 -23.78
C SER A 363 -27.89 -9.87 -22.87
N ASP A 364 -26.68 -10.39 -23.09
CA ASP A 364 -25.53 -10.13 -22.25
C ASP A 364 -24.85 -8.81 -22.63
N PRO A 365 -24.79 -7.81 -21.72
CA PRO A 365 -24.15 -6.52 -22.00
C PRO A 365 -22.66 -6.65 -22.36
N ARG A 366 -22.00 -7.74 -21.95
CA ARG A 366 -20.59 -8.00 -22.27
C ARG A 366 -20.41 -8.38 -23.73
N THR A 367 -21.37 -9.10 -24.32
CA THR A 367 -21.38 -9.42 -25.76
C THR A 367 -21.45 -8.13 -26.58
N ALA A 368 -22.37 -7.22 -26.21
CA ALA A 368 -22.47 -5.90 -26.83
C ALA A 368 -21.15 -5.11 -26.70
N ALA A 369 -20.52 -5.11 -25.52
CA ALA A 369 -19.24 -4.46 -25.31
C ALA A 369 -18.12 -5.00 -26.21
N VAL A 370 -18.04 -6.33 -26.42
CA VAL A 370 -17.04 -6.92 -27.33
C VAL A 370 -17.36 -6.59 -28.80
N TYR A 371 -18.64 -6.59 -29.21
CA TYR A 371 -19.01 -6.14 -30.55
C TYR A 371 -18.61 -4.69 -30.81
N HIS A 372 -18.84 -3.80 -29.83
CA HIS A 372 -18.36 -2.42 -29.92
C HIS A 372 -16.84 -2.36 -30.11
N GLN A 373 -16.07 -3.13 -29.34
CA GLN A 373 -14.60 -3.19 -29.48
C GLN A 373 -14.16 -3.71 -30.85
N MET A 374 -14.84 -4.71 -31.42
CA MET A 374 -14.59 -5.18 -32.78
C MET A 374 -14.88 -4.09 -33.83
N GLY A 375 -15.94 -3.30 -33.64
CA GLY A 375 -16.24 -2.14 -34.50
C GLY A 375 -15.15 -1.08 -34.47
N VAL A 376 -14.68 -0.70 -33.28
CA VAL A 376 -13.55 0.24 -33.10
C VAL A 376 -12.29 -0.27 -33.79
N LEU A 377 -12.02 -1.58 -33.69
CA LEU A 377 -10.87 -2.22 -34.32
C LEU A 377 -10.93 -2.15 -35.86
N GLU A 378 -12.09 -2.43 -36.47
CA GLU A 378 -12.27 -2.30 -37.93
C GLU A 378 -12.24 -0.82 -38.38
N GLN A 379 -12.70 0.11 -37.54
CA GLN A 379 -12.56 1.55 -37.77
C GLN A 379 -11.09 1.97 -37.83
N HIS A 380 -10.23 1.49 -36.92
CA HIS A 380 -8.78 1.71 -36.98
C HIS A 380 -8.13 1.12 -38.23
N ARG A 381 -8.72 0.06 -38.81
CA ARG A 381 -8.32 -0.54 -40.09
C ARG A 381 -8.87 0.18 -41.33
N LEU A 382 -9.67 1.23 -41.14
CA LEU A 382 -10.37 1.98 -42.18
C LEU A 382 -11.38 1.14 -42.99
N ARG A 383 -11.92 0.08 -42.39
CA ARG A 383 -12.97 -0.77 -42.98
C ARG A 383 -14.33 -0.38 -42.44
N LEU A 384 -14.83 0.76 -42.93
CA LEU A 384 -15.99 1.43 -42.35
C LEU A 384 -17.27 0.60 -42.44
N ASP A 385 -17.49 -0.11 -43.55
CA ASP A 385 -18.68 -0.97 -43.72
C ASP A 385 -18.70 -2.11 -42.67
N ALA A 386 -17.55 -2.76 -42.46
CA ALA A 386 -17.41 -3.80 -41.44
C ALA A 386 -17.55 -3.24 -40.02
N ALA A 387 -17.02 -2.03 -39.77
CA ALA A 387 -17.19 -1.36 -38.49
C ALA A 387 -18.65 -1.05 -38.20
N GLU A 388 -19.41 -0.57 -39.20
CA GLU A 388 -20.84 -0.30 -39.08
C GLU A 388 -21.63 -1.56 -38.70
N GLU A 389 -21.36 -2.70 -39.36
CA GLU A 389 -22.01 -3.97 -39.03
C GLU A 389 -21.77 -4.38 -37.57
N TRP A 390 -20.54 -4.21 -37.07
CA TRP A 390 -20.23 -4.52 -35.66
C TRP A 390 -20.89 -3.56 -34.68
N PHE A 391 -20.93 -2.26 -34.99
CA PHE A 391 -21.62 -1.30 -34.14
C PHE A 391 -23.14 -1.54 -34.09
N GLN A 392 -23.75 -1.95 -35.21
CA GLN A 392 -25.17 -2.33 -35.23
C GLN A 392 -25.45 -3.54 -34.32
N LYS A 393 -24.57 -4.56 -34.35
CA LYS A 393 -24.67 -5.71 -33.42
C LYS A 393 -24.49 -5.32 -31.96
N SER A 394 -23.70 -4.29 -31.67
CA SER A 394 -23.53 -3.79 -30.29
C SER A 394 -24.76 -3.04 -29.76
N LEU A 395 -25.61 -2.52 -30.64
CA LEU A 395 -26.80 -1.72 -30.28
C LEU A 395 -28.09 -2.55 -30.23
N ALA A 396 -28.11 -3.68 -30.94
CA ALA A 396 -29.20 -4.65 -30.94
C ALA A 396 -29.24 -5.39 -29.59
#